data_AF-A0A8H4EWY7-F1
#
_entry.id   AF-A0A8H4EWY7-F1
#
_cell.length_a   1.000
_cell.length_b   1.000
_cell.length_c   1.000
_cell.angle_alpha   90.00
_cell.angle_beta   90.00
_cell.angle_gamma   90.00
#
_symmetry.space_group_name_H-M   'P 1'
#
loop_
_entity.id
_entity.type
_entity.pdbx_description
1 polymer ?
#
loop_
_entity_poly.entity_id
_entity_poly.type
_entity_poly.pdbx_seq_one_letter_code
_entity_poly.pdbx_strand_id
1 'polypeptide(L)'
;MKLTSIPLLLLLLLLNTALLAKCLPITSSIITATSTTTSTASHPSTVANQVDESPNNTTTIEQDTNTCPETDFLIPVERFAQLVSTHWQFDHLDSIKSGTYKTISEQFQKHISVSIQQKKGKSVDQQQQQTMNSNRQKTFRIISSWEMMDLEILHAQIFGAIQAHTEGSLHLAWDRLADKLGQPAFEAYIRSTALKHCGKQDMLLSSTCLKQSAAQLSLALDDYIQQNLIQVFNALDSDVLPQLLANTSKDLTDVLAYFNRLFSLGDNQQLELEVTPWTQQTDSLKSKLLPLLDKSTLNDDHLFDFFSDYACLSRA
;
A
#
# COMPACT_ATOMS: atom_id res chain seq x y z
N MET A 1 33.07 -31.33 -16.31
CA MET A 1 31.62 -31.55 -16.07
C MET A 1 31.41 -31.36 -14.56
N LYS A 2 31.14 -30.19 -13.98
CA LYS A 2 30.00 -29.25 -14.07
C LYS A 2 28.63 -29.91 -13.83
N LEU A 3 28.35 -30.23 -12.56
CA LEU A 3 27.02 -30.54 -12.00
C LEU A 3 27.00 -30.11 -10.52
N THR A 4 26.79 -28.82 -10.24
CA THR A 4 26.54 -28.33 -8.85
C THR A 4 25.56 -27.15 -8.76
N SER A 5 24.90 -26.75 -9.84
CA SER A 5 23.95 -25.60 -9.83
C SER A 5 22.49 -25.99 -9.53
N ILE A 6 22.17 -27.28 -9.46
CA ILE A 6 20.81 -27.78 -9.23
C ILE A 6 20.32 -27.56 -7.78
N PRO A 7 21.14 -27.68 -6.70
CA PRO A 7 20.59 -27.56 -5.34
C PRO A 7 20.15 -26.13 -5.01
N LEU A 8 20.79 -25.09 -5.54
CA LEU A 8 20.44 -23.69 -5.25
C LEU A 8 19.11 -23.28 -5.91
N LEU A 9 18.88 -23.69 -7.16
CA LEU A 9 17.63 -23.40 -7.87
C LEU A 9 16.43 -24.12 -7.24
N LEU A 10 16.65 -25.36 -6.77
CA LEU A 10 15.62 -26.11 -6.06
C LEU A 10 15.33 -25.49 -4.69
N LEU A 11 16.36 -25.00 -3.98
CA LEU A 11 16.21 -24.28 -2.72
C LEU A 11 15.44 -22.96 -2.91
N LEU A 12 15.73 -22.22 -3.99
CA LEU A 12 15.02 -21.00 -4.39
C LEU A 12 13.54 -21.26 -4.68
N LEU A 13 13.22 -22.35 -5.39
CA LEU A 13 11.85 -22.78 -5.65
C LEU A 13 11.12 -23.21 -4.37
N LEU A 14 11.82 -23.90 -3.46
CA LEU A 14 11.26 -24.34 -2.19
C LEU A 14 11.06 -23.17 -1.21
N LEU A 15 11.95 -22.19 -1.17
CA LEU A 15 11.77 -20.99 -0.35
C LEU A 15 10.58 -20.16 -0.83
N ASN A 16 10.47 -19.91 -2.15
CA ASN A 16 9.35 -19.16 -2.71
C ASN A 16 8.01 -19.88 -2.50
N THR A 17 7.96 -21.20 -2.66
CA THR A 17 6.72 -21.97 -2.45
C THR A 17 6.34 -22.06 -0.97
N ALA A 18 7.30 -22.20 -0.06
CA ALA A 18 7.04 -22.22 1.39
C ALA A 18 6.58 -20.85 1.91
N LEU A 19 7.14 -19.75 1.39
CA LEU A 19 6.69 -18.39 1.73
C LEU A 19 5.28 -18.10 1.19
N LEU A 20 5.02 -18.44 -0.08
CA LEU A 20 3.70 -18.26 -0.70
C LEU A 20 2.61 -19.10 -0.01
N ALA A 21 2.93 -20.31 0.44
CA ALA A 21 1.99 -21.20 1.13
C ALA A 21 1.57 -20.70 2.51
N LYS A 22 2.39 -19.91 3.20
CA LYS A 22 2.07 -19.34 4.51
C LYS A 22 1.35 -17.98 4.44
N CYS A 23 1.42 -17.28 3.31
CA CYS A 23 0.80 -15.97 3.11
C CYS A 23 -0.66 -16.01 2.64
N LEU A 24 -1.27 -17.18 2.46
CA LEU A 24 -2.67 -17.33 2.04
C LEU A 24 -3.53 -17.87 3.20
N PRO A 25 -4.24 -17.01 3.96
CA PRO A 25 -5.37 -17.47 4.75
C PRO A 25 -6.54 -17.72 3.80
N ILE A 26 -6.70 -18.95 3.33
CA ILE A 26 -7.94 -19.39 2.66
C ILE A 26 -9.04 -19.41 3.71
N THR A 27 -9.72 -18.28 3.91
CA THR A 27 -11.03 -18.23 4.55
C THR A 27 -12.07 -18.12 3.44
N SER A 28 -12.53 -19.27 2.95
CA SER A 28 -13.68 -19.37 2.05
C SER A 28 -14.95 -19.13 2.85
N SER A 29 -15.33 -17.88 3.06
CA SER A 29 -16.67 -17.52 3.53
C SER A 29 -17.60 -17.46 2.31
N ILE A 30 -18.39 -18.51 2.16
CA ILE A 30 -19.51 -18.58 1.21
C ILE A 30 -20.54 -17.53 1.63
N ILE A 31 -20.65 -16.43 0.88
CA ILE A 31 -21.78 -15.50 0.97
C ILE A 31 -22.73 -15.83 -0.18
N THR A 32 -23.82 -16.50 0.17
CA THR A 32 -24.99 -16.67 -0.71
C THR A 32 -25.74 -15.35 -0.75
N ALA A 33 -25.53 -14.55 -1.79
CA ALA A 33 -26.38 -13.40 -2.11
C ALA A 33 -27.39 -13.83 -3.18
N THR A 34 -28.65 -13.99 -2.76
CA THR A 34 -29.80 -14.20 -3.64
C THR A 34 -30.22 -12.85 -4.20
N SER A 35 -29.85 -12.56 -5.46
CA SER A 35 -30.35 -11.41 -6.20
C SER A 35 -31.53 -11.83 -7.07
N THR A 36 -32.73 -11.42 -6.66
CA THR A 36 -33.96 -11.52 -7.45
C THR A 36 -34.04 -10.31 -8.37
N THR A 37 -33.75 -10.48 -9.66
CA THR A 37 -34.02 -9.49 -10.70
C THR A 37 -35.11 -10.01 -11.64
N THR A 38 -36.32 -9.51 -11.47
CA THR A 38 -37.39 -9.59 -12.46
C THR A 38 -37.19 -8.50 -13.51
N SER A 39 -36.64 -8.86 -14.67
CA SER A 39 -36.70 -8.06 -15.89
C SER A 39 -37.73 -8.66 -16.83
N THR A 40 -38.74 -7.87 -17.19
CA THR A 40 -39.74 -8.19 -18.20
C THR A 40 -39.88 -6.98 -19.11
N ALA A 41 -39.37 -7.05 -20.34
CA ALA A 41 -39.91 -6.32 -21.48
C ALA A 41 -39.28 -6.84 -22.78
N SER A 42 -40.18 -7.20 -23.69
CA SER A 42 -40.00 -7.83 -24.98
C SER A 42 -39.71 -6.84 -26.11
N HIS A 43 -38.92 -7.33 -27.09
CA HIS A 43 -38.78 -6.98 -28.51
C HIS A 43 -40.03 -6.38 -29.24
N PRO A 44 -39.92 -5.74 -30.44
CA PRO A 44 -39.08 -6.21 -31.57
C PRO A 44 -38.44 -5.17 -32.54
N SER A 45 -37.49 -5.69 -33.33
CA SER A 45 -36.85 -5.08 -34.50
C SER A 45 -37.72 -5.20 -35.77
N THR A 46 -37.67 -4.21 -36.68
CA THR A 46 -38.03 -4.37 -38.11
C THR A 46 -37.29 -3.38 -39.02
N VAL A 47 -36.31 -3.91 -39.78
CA VAL A 47 -36.01 -3.82 -41.23
C VAL A 47 -36.34 -2.55 -42.08
N ALA A 48 -35.25 -1.95 -42.62
CA ALA A 48 -34.93 -1.46 -43.99
C ALA A 48 -35.54 -0.22 -44.69
N ASN A 49 -34.58 0.52 -45.29
CA ASN A 49 -34.54 1.28 -46.56
C ASN A 49 -35.36 2.59 -46.71
N GLN A 50 -34.67 3.73 -46.95
CA GLN A 50 -34.51 4.32 -48.30
C GLN A 50 -33.68 5.62 -48.28
N VAL A 51 -33.02 5.83 -49.42
CA VAL A 51 -32.17 6.94 -49.87
C VAL A 51 -33.00 8.19 -50.13
N ASP A 52 -32.51 9.37 -49.73
CA ASP A 52 -32.75 10.60 -50.50
C ASP A 52 -31.61 11.64 -50.32
N GLU A 53 -31.17 12.19 -51.44
CA GLU A 53 -30.13 13.22 -51.56
C GLU A 53 -30.71 14.62 -51.29
N SER A 54 -30.05 15.40 -50.42
CA SER A 54 -29.95 16.85 -50.61
C SER A 54 -28.82 17.47 -49.78
N PRO A 55 -27.99 18.35 -50.38
CA PRO A 55 -26.87 18.97 -49.70
C PRO A 55 -27.32 20.28 -49.04
N ASN A 56 -27.70 20.21 -47.77
CA ASN A 56 -27.79 21.41 -46.96
C ASN A 56 -26.55 21.53 -46.08
N ASN A 57 -25.67 22.45 -46.48
CA ASN A 57 -24.61 23.04 -45.69
C ASN A 57 -25.19 23.56 -44.37
N THR A 58 -25.26 22.67 -43.38
CA THR A 58 -25.39 23.05 -41.98
C THR A 58 -23.99 22.91 -41.42
N THR A 59 -23.32 24.04 -41.29
CA THR A 59 -22.10 24.15 -40.50
C THR A 59 -22.47 23.69 -39.09
N THR A 60 -22.21 22.42 -38.79
CA THR A 60 -22.25 21.89 -37.44
C THR A 60 -21.17 22.66 -36.68
N ILE A 61 -21.59 23.75 -36.05
CA ILE A 61 -20.83 24.37 -34.98
C ILE A 61 -20.82 23.29 -33.90
N GLU A 62 -19.74 22.52 -33.85
CA GLU A 62 -19.32 21.81 -32.65
C GLU A 62 -19.13 22.89 -31.58
N GLN A 63 -20.24 23.26 -30.94
CA GLN A 63 -20.26 24.15 -29.82
C GLN A 63 -19.52 23.41 -28.73
N ASP A 64 -18.29 23.84 -28.44
CA ASP A 64 -17.43 23.34 -27.38
C ASP A 64 -18.28 23.14 -26.11
N THR A 65 -18.75 21.91 -25.89
CA THR A 65 -19.62 21.54 -24.76
C THR A 65 -18.89 21.57 -23.42
N ASN A 66 -17.61 21.99 -23.45
CA ASN A 66 -16.65 21.95 -22.36
C ASN A 66 -16.78 23.14 -21.40
N THR A 67 -17.56 24.17 -21.72
CA THR A 67 -17.70 25.34 -20.83
C THR A 67 -18.83 25.13 -19.81
N CYS A 68 -18.49 25.28 -18.52
CA CYS A 68 -19.45 25.25 -17.41
C CYS A 68 -20.48 26.37 -17.57
N PRO A 69 -21.79 26.10 -17.54
CA PRO A 69 -22.80 27.15 -17.67
C PRO A 69 -22.73 28.09 -16.46
N GLU A 70 -22.89 29.39 -16.72
CA GLU A 70 -22.91 30.43 -15.69
C GLU A 70 -24.22 30.43 -14.88
N THR A 71 -25.30 29.86 -15.43
CA THR A 71 -26.61 29.78 -14.78
C THR A 71 -26.69 28.64 -13.77
N ASP A 72 -27.54 28.77 -12.74
CA ASP A 72 -27.81 27.70 -11.77
C ASP A 72 -28.41 26.48 -12.48
N PHE A 73 -27.95 25.28 -12.10
CA PHE A 73 -28.49 24.01 -12.55
C PHE A 73 -28.49 23.00 -11.41
N LEU A 74 -29.35 21.99 -11.53
CA LEU A 74 -29.53 20.96 -10.51
C LEU A 74 -28.63 19.77 -10.80
N ILE A 75 -27.95 19.26 -9.77
CA ILE A 75 -27.01 18.15 -9.84
C ILE A 75 -27.50 17.03 -8.91
N PRO A 76 -27.63 15.78 -9.39
CA PRO A 76 -27.87 14.64 -8.52
C PRO A 76 -26.72 14.46 -7.51
N VAL A 77 -27.03 14.46 -6.22
CA VAL A 77 -26.03 14.37 -5.15
C VAL A 77 -25.21 13.08 -5.23
N GLU A 78 -25.81 11.96 -5.65
CA GLU A 78 -25.12 10.68 -5.78
C GLU A 78 -23.97 10.75 -6.76
N ARG A 79 -24.22 11.36 -7.92
CA ARG A 79 -23.22 11.48 -8.97
C ARG A 79 -22.07 12.40 -8.55
N PHE A 80 -22.41 13.53 -7.93
CA PHE A 80 -21.42 14.45 -7.41
C PHE A 80 -20.54 13.78 -6.36
N ALA A 81 -21.14 13.06 -5.41
CA ALA A 81 -20.41 12.34 -4.37
C ALA A 81 -19.50 11.26 -4.97
N GLN A 82 -19.96 10.53 -5.98
CA GLN A 82 -19.18 9.50 -6.67
C GLN A 82 -17.97 10.08 -7.41
N LEU A 83 -18.13 11.21 -8.11
CA LEU A 83 -17.03 11.85 -8.83
C LEU A 83 -15.95 12.36 -7.88
N VAL A 84 -16.37 13.07 -6.84
CA VAL A 84 -15.45 13.61 -5.82
C VAL A 84 -14.74 12.47 -5.09
N SER A 85 -15.46 11.43 -4.68
CA SER A 85 -14.87 10.28 -3.97
C SER A 85 -13.85 9.54 -4.84
N THR A 86 -14.16 9.34 -6.12
CA THR A 86 -13.32 8.62 -7.07
C THR A 86 -12.01 9.37 -7.32
N HIS A 87 -12.08 10.68 -7.57
CA HIS A 87 -10.88 11.49 -7.70
C HIS A 87 -10.02 11.41 -6.43
N TRP A 88 -10.65 11.57 -5.26
CA TRP A 88 -9.90 11.56 -4.02
C TRP A 88 -9.27 10.21 -3.72
N GLN A 89 -9.95 9.12 -4.06
CA GLN A 89 -9.41 7.78 -3.92
C GLN A 89 -8.14 7.58 -4.77
N PHE A 90 -8.20 7.93 -6.06
CA PHE A 90 -7.14 7.59 -7.00
C PHE A 90 -5.99 8.61 -7.02
N ASP A 91 -6.29 9.90 -6.95
CA ASP A 91 -5.25 10.93 -7.08
C ASP A 91 -4.57 11.23 -5.75
N HIS A 92 -5.27 11.02 -4.63
CA HIS A 92 -4.77 11.37 -3.29
C HIS A 92 -4.54 10.15 -2.40
N LEU A 93 -5.58 9.37 -2.10
CA LEU A 93 -5.46 8.24 -1.14
C LEU A 93 -4.50 7.16 -1.60
N ASP A 94 -4.48 6.80 -2.87
CA ASP A 94 -3.57 5.76 -3.37
C ASP A 94 -2.09 6.20 -3.26
N SER A 95 -1.82 7.49 -3.46
CA SER A 95 -0.50 8.09 -3.24
C SER A 95 -0.12 8.07 -1.76
N ILE A 96 -1.03 8.45 -0.87
CA ILE A 96 -0.82 8.37 0.59
C ILE A 96 -0.60 6.91 1.03
N LYS A 97 -1.42 5.97 0.56
CA LYS A 97 -1.36 4.53 0.88
C LYS A 97 -0.01 3.96 0.45
N SER A 98 0.39 4.18 -0.79
CA SER A 98 1.69 3.71 -1.32
C SER A 98 2.88 4.36 -0.61
N GLY A 99 2.83 5.68 -0.36
CA GLY A 99 3.85 6.40 0.40
C GLY A 99 3.99 5.92 1.84
N THR A 100 2.86 5.56 2.46
CA THR A 100 2.82 4.95 3.80
C THR A 100 3.51 3.60 3.81
N TYR A 101 3.20 2.72 2.86
CA TYR A 101 3.84 1.39 2.77
C TYR A 101 5.33 1.48 2.57
N LYS A 102 5.78 2.35 1.64
CA LYS A 102 7.20 2.58 1.42
C LYS A 102 7.91 3.04 2.69
N THR A 103 7.34 4.05 3.36
CA THR A 103 7.91 4.61 4.59
C THR A 103 8.00 3.56 5.70
N ILE A 104 6.93 2.78 5.88
CA ILE A 104 6.89 1.70 6.87
C ILE A 104 7.91 0.62 6.53
N SER A 105 7.97 0.13 5.30
CA SER A 105 8.94 -0.88 4.87
C SER A 105 10.37 -0.42 5.15
N GLU A 106 10.70 0.83 4.83
CA GLU A 106 12.01 1.42 5.13
C GLU A 106 12.30 1.51 6.63
N GLN A 107 11.31 1.80 7.48
CA GLN A 107 11.53 1.75 8.93
C GLN A 107 11.65 0.32 9.42
N PHE A 108 10.77 -0.58 8.98
CA PHE A 108 10.69 -1.97 9.41
C PHE A 108 11.99 -2.72 9.16
N GLN A 109 12.65 -2.48 8.02
CA GLN A 109 13.96 -3.05 7.72
C GLN A 109 15.05 -2.62 8.72
N LYS A 110 14.96 -1.44 9.33
CA LYS A 110 15.92 -0.97 10.35
C LYS A 110 15.77 -1.69 11.68
N HIS A 111 14.63 -2.33 11.91
CA HIS A 111 14.38 -3.09 13.14
C HIS A 111 14.92 -4.52 13.05
N ILE A 112 15.39 -4.96 11.88
CA ILE A 112 15.83 -6.33 11.64
C ILE A 112 17.28 -6.31 11.16
N SER A 113 18.16 -6.98 11.89
CA SER A 113 19.56 -7.16 11.52
C SER A 113 19.88 -8.65 11.52
N VAL A 114 20.48 -9.14 10.42
CA VAL A 114 20.97 -10.51 10.32
C VAL A 114 22.48 -10.45 10.23
N SER A 115 23.16 -11.04 11.22
CA SER A 115 24.62 -11.03 11.30
C SER A 115 25.18 -12.45 11.41
N ILE A 116 26.47 -12.63 11.13
CA ILE A 116 27.16 -13.90 11.31
C ILE A 116 27.97 -13.81 12.59
N GLN A 117 27.61 -14.63 13.58
CA GLN A 117 28.41 -14.76 14.79
C GLN A 117 29.35 -15.95 14.70
N GLN A 118 30.61 -15.70 15.04
CA GLN A 118 31.54 -16.77 15.35
C GLN A 118 31.25 -17.28 16.76
N LYS A 119 30.82 -18.54 16.86
CA LYS A 119 30.64 -19.27 18.12
C LYS A 119 31.98 -19.21 18.86
N LYS A 120 32.08 -18.35 19.88
CA LYS A 120 33.25 -18.28 20.75
C LYS A 120 33.43 -19.66 21.37
N GLY A 121 34.36 -20.44 20.84
CA GLY A 121 34.77 -21.70 21.44
C GLY A 121 35.10 -21.42 22.90
N LYS A 122 34.53 -22.20 23.82
CA LYS A 122 34.94 -22.20 25.22
C LYS A 122 36.45 -22.41 25.22
N SER A 123 37.21 -21.35 25.45
CA SER A 123 38.65 -21.45 25.66
C SER A 123 38.81 -22.17 26.99
N VAL A 124 38.92 -23.49 26.93
CA VAL A 124 39.37 -24.29 28.06
C VAL A 124 40.80 -23.88 28.32
N ASP A 125 41.08 -23.53 29.57
CA ASP A 125 42.37 -23.08 30.07
C ASP A 125 43.52 -23.99 29.59
N GLN A 126 44.37 -23.45 28.72
CA GLN A 126 45.76 -23.87 28.62
C GLN A 126 46.66 -22.64 28.76
N GLN A 127 46.96 -22.32 30.01
CA GLN A 127 48.25 -21.74 30.37
C GLN A 127 49.35 -22.74 29.99
N GLN A 128 50.22 -22.39 29.04
CA GLN A 128 51.68 -22.40 29.25
C GLN A 128 52.44 -21.82 28.04
N GLN A 129 53.05 -20.66 28.31
CA GLN A 129 54.35 -20.14 27.88
C GLN A 129 54.98 -20.53 26.53
N GLN A 130 55.21 -19.46 25.74
CA GLN A 130 56.42 -19.11 24.97
C GLN A 130 57.03 -20.12 23.99
N THR A 131 57.11 -19.72 22.72
CA THR A 131 58.40 -19.58 22.02
C THR A 131 58.26 -18.69 20.78
N MET A 132 59.22 -17.79 20.60
CA MET A 132 59.35 -16.91 19.44
C MET A 132 59.80 -17.67 18.19
N ASN A 133 59.56 -17.02 17.03
CA ASN A 133 60.01 -17.38 15.68
C ASN A 133 59.32 -18.57 15.00
N SER A 134 58.43 -18.29 14.05
CA SER A 134 58.74 -18.50 12.64
C SER A 134 57.66 -17.92 11.73
N ASN A 135 58.10 -17.34 10.61
CA ASN A 135 57.32 -16.87 9.48
C ASN A 135 56.47 -18.00 8.86
N ARG A 136 55.36 -18.36 9.49
CA ARG A 136 54.25 -19.02 8.80
C ARG A 136 53.21 -17.98 8.48
N GLN A 137 53.31 -17.52 7.24
CA GLN A 137 52.25 -16.95 6.41
C GLN A 137 50.92 -16.88 7.17
N LYS A 138 50.57 -15.67 7.59
CA LYS A 138 49.18 -15.23 7.70
C LYS A 138 48.54 -15.58 6.37
N THR A 139 48.02 -16.80 6.29
CA THR A 139 46.94 -17.12 5.39
C THR A 139 45.88 -16.12 5.79
N PHE A 140 45.80 -15.03 5.02
CA PHE A 140 44.50 -14.46 4.71
C PHE A 140 43.65 -15.68 4.40
N ARG A 141 42.85 -16.11 5.37
CA ARG A 141 41.67 -16.92 5.13
C ARG A 141 40.91 -16.06 4.14
N ILE A 142 41.12 -16.37 2.88
CA ILE A 142 40.20 -16.11 1.80
C ILE A 142 38.94 -16.84 2.28
N ILE A 143 38.15 -16.18 3.15
CA ILE A 143 36.71 -16.41 3.20
C ILE A 143 36.37 -16.28 1.73
N SER A 144 36.03 -17.41 1.13
CA SER A 144 36.02 -17.51 -0.32
C SER A 144 35.11 -16.40 -0.82
N SER A 145 35.56 -15.63 -1.81
CA SER A 145 34.73 -14.58 -2.43
C SER A 145 33.35 -15.12 -2.86
N TRP A 146 33.23 -16.44 -2.97
CA TRP A 146 32.02 -17.23 -3.19
C TRP A 146 31.11 -17.32 -1.96
N GLU A 147 31.65 -17.58 -0.75
CA GLU A 147 30.88 -17.56 0.50
C GLU A 147 30.31 -16.16 0.81
N MET A 148 31.06 -15.07 0.53
CA MET A 148 30.50 -13.71 0.67
C MET A 148 29.36 -13.43 -0.31
N MET A 149 29.49 -13.89 -1.56
CA MET A 149 28.45 -13.72 -2.58
C MET A 149 27.15 -14.47 -2.20
N ASP A 150 27.26 -15.71 -1.72
CA ASP A 150 26.10 -16.50 -1.31
C ASP A 150 25.38 -15.88 -0.09
N LEU A 151 26.15 -15.24 0.81
CA LEU A 151 25.60 -14.53 1.97
C LEU A 151 24.89 -13.23 1.59
N GLU A 152 25.44 -12.45 0.65
CA GLU A 152 24.78 -11.25 0.13
C GLU A 152 23.48 -11.60 -0.58
N ILE A 153 23.46 -12.71 -1.33
CA ILE A 153 22.24 -13.23 -1.97
C ILE A 153 21.22 -13.67 -0.92
N LEU A 154 21.64 -14.42 0.10
CA LEU A 154 20.74 -14.84 1.18
C LEU A 154 20.15 -13.62 1.91
N HIS A 155 20.98 -12.63 2.21
CA HIS A 155 20.55 -11.38 2.82
C HIS A 155 19.53 -10.66 1.92
N ALA A 156 19.84 -10.47 0.63
CA ALA A 156 18.91 -9.86 -0.32
C ALA A 156 17.57 -10.62 -0.41
N GLN A 157 17.60 -11.95 -0.38
CA GLN A 157 16.39 -12.78 -0.40
C GLN A 157 15.57 -12.64 0.87
N ILE A 158 16.21 -12.65 2.04
CA ILE A 158 15.55 -12.45 3.32
C ILE A 158 14.89 -11.07 3.36
N PHE A 159 15.60 -10.01 2.97
CA PHE A 159 15.05 -8.66 2.97
C PHE A 159 13.94 -8.47 1.92
N GLY A 160 14.09 -9.07 0.73
CA GLY A 160 13.02 -9.08 -0.28
C GLY A 160 11.76 -9.80 0.22
N ALA A 161 11.93 -10.93 0.91
CA ALA A 161 10.85 -11.68 1.54
C ALA A 161 10.16 -10.88 2.65
N ILE A 162 10.93 -10.24 3.54
CA ILE A 162 10.41 -9.37 4.61
C ILE A 162 9.60 -8.22 4.00
N GLN A 163 10.13 -7.55 2.98
CA GLN A 163 9.45 -6.46 2.32
C GLN A 163 8.12 -6.90 1.70
N ALA A 164 8.12 -7.99 0.92
CA ALA A 164 6.90 -8.52 0.31
C ALA A 164 5.85 -8.93 1.36
N HIS A 165 6.29 -9.57 2.45
CA HIS A 165 5.42 -9.95 3.56
C HIS A 165 4.83 -8.71 4.27
N THR A 166 5.66 -7.69 4.48
CA THR A 166 5.27 -6.42 5.12
C THR A 166 4.25 -5.71 4.27
N GLU A 167 4.52 -5.49 2.98
CA GLU A 167 3.62 -4.83 2.05
C GLU A 167 2.28 -5.56 1.92
N GLY A 168 2.30 -6.90 1.80
CA GLY A 168 1.08 -7.70 1.76
C GLY A 168 0.24 -7.59 3.04
N SER A 169 0.89 -7.62 4.20
CA SER A 169 0.20 -7.48 5.50
C SER A 169 -0.34 -6.07 5.73
N LEU A 170 0.40 -5.04 5.30
CA LEU A 170 -0.03 -3.65 5.39
C LEU A 170 -1.23 -3.35 4.49
N HIS A 171 -1.33 -4.02 3.35
CA HIS A 171 -2.51 -3.91 2.49
C HIS A 171 -3.78 -4.32 3.23
N LEU A 172 -3.77 -5.51 3.82
CA LEU A 172 -4.89 -6.04 4.59
C LEU A 172 -5.20 -5.19 5.83
N ALA A 173 -4.16 -4.72 6.52
CA ALA A 173 -4.32 -3.86 7.69
C ALA A 173 -4.94 -2.50 7.30
N TRP A 174 -4.50 -1.91 6.20
CA TRP A 174 -5.06 -0.66 5.68
C TRP A 174 -6.53 -0.80 5.35
N ASP A 175 -6.92 -1.84 4.59
CA ASP A 175 -8.31 -2.02 4.18
C ASP A 175 -9.25 -2.18 5.39
N ARG A 176 -8.74 -2.73 6.50
CA ARG A 176 -9.48 -2.81 7.77
C ARG A 176 -9.53 -1.48 8.52
N LEU A 177 -8.41 -0.75 8.58
CA LEU A 177 -8.28 0.46 9.40
C LEU A 177 -8.86 1.70 8.71
N ALA A 178 -8.82 1.74 7.38
CA ALA A 178 -9.25 2.87 6.56
C ALA A 178 -10.67 2.68 6.01
N ASP A 179 -11.53 1.93 6.71
CA ASP A 179 -12.92 1.68 6.30
C ASP A 179 -13.70 2.96 6.04
N LYS A 180 -13.46 4.00 6.85
CA LYS A 180 -14.04 5.35 6.72
C LYS A 180 -13.54 6.13 5.51
N LEU A 181 -12.35 5.80 5.03
CA LEU A 181 -11.76 6.39 3.82
C LEU A 181 -12.08 5.55 2.58
N GLY A 182 -12.64 4.35 2.76
CA GLY A 182 -13.13 3.53 1.67
C GLY A 182 -14.26 4.22 0.90
N GLN A 183 -14.33 3.95 -0.40
CA GLN A 183 -15.25 4.60 -1.32
C GLN A 183 -16.71 4.70 -0.81
N PRO A 184 -17.36 3.64 -0.27
CA PRO A 184 -18.75 3.75 0.17
C PRO A 184 -18.94 4.73 1.35
N ALA A 185 -18.02 4.72 2.32
CA ALA A 185 -18.10 5.60 3.48
C ALA A 185 -17.80 7.05 3.09
N PHE A 186 -16.81 7.23 2.21
CA PHE A 186 -16.41 8.55 1.75
C PHE A 186 -17.47 9.21 0.86
N GLU A 187 -18.09 8.45 -0.06
CA GLU A 187 -19.26 8.91 -0.82
C GLU A 187 -20.43 9.30 0.08
N ALA A 188 -20.72 8.48 1.10
CA ALA A 188 -21.77 8.79 2.06
C ALA A 188 -21.48 10.08 2.82
N TYR A 189 -20.22 10.31 3.21
CA TYR A 189 -19.79 11.54 3.85
C TYR A 189 -19.96 12.75 2.92
N ILE A 190 -19.44 12.70 1.69
CA ILE A 190 -19.55 13.79 0.71
C ILE A 190 -21.03 14.10 0.44
N ARG A 191 -21.87 13.06 0.24
CA ARG A 191 -23.32 13.22 0.02
C ARG A 191 -23.97 13.96 1.19
N SER A 192 -23.73 13.49 2.41
CA SER A 192 -24.29 14.09 3.63
C SER A 192 -23.85 15.54 3.80
N THR A 193 -22.57 15.83 3.58
CA THR A 193 -22.00 17.16 3.72
C THR A 193 -22.52 18.10 2.63
N ALA A 194 -22.56 17.66 1.37
CA ALA A 194 -23.12 18.45 0.27
C ALA A 194 -24.60 18.78 0.47
N LEU A 195 -25.43 17.82 0.92
CA LEU A 195 -26.84 18.07 1.22
C LEU A 195 -27.02 19.01 2.41
N LYS A 196 -26.17 18.88 3.44
CA LYS A 196 -26.21 19.78 4.61
C LYS A 196 -25.98 21.24 4.21
N HIS A 197 -25.06 21.51 3.28
CA HIS A 197 -24.72 22.87 2.85
C HIS A 197 -25.59 23.37 1.69
N CYS A 198 -25.96 22.50 0.76
CA CYS A 198 -26.55 22.86 -0.53
C CYS A 198 -27.79 22.06 -0.95
N GLY A 199 -28.33 21.23 -0.06
CA GLY A 199 -29.50 20.41 -0.34
C GLY A 199 -30.73 21.26 -0.64
N LYS A 200 -31.37 20.99 -1.78
CA LYS A 200 -32.75 21.40 -2.09
C LYS A 200 -33.67 20.17 -1.89
N GLN A 201 -34.91 20.25 -2.37
CA GLN A 201 -35.82 19.10 -2.43
C GLN A 201 -35.23 17.97 -3.30
N ASP A 202 -35.59 16.72 -2.97
CA ASP A 202 -35.34 15.51 -3.77
C ASP A 202 -33.87 15.16 -4.10
N MET A 203 -32.94 15.31 -3.14
CA MET A 203 -31.53 14.88 -3.30
C MET A 203 -30.77 15.61 -4.43
N LEU A 204 -31.25 16.80 -4.80
CA LEU A 204 -30.61 17.66 -5.79
C LEU A 204 -29.81 18.78 -5.14
N LEU A 205 -28.66 19.09 -5.73
CA LEU A 205 -27.76 20.17 -5.33
C LEU A 205 -27.84 21.32 -6.35
N SER A 206 -27.79 22.57 -5.87
CA SER A 206 -27.63 23.75 -6.73
C SER A 206 -26.16 23.95 -7.08
N SER A 207 -25.85 24.08 -8.37
CA SER A 207 -24.49 24.37 -8.84
C SER A 207 -23.98 25.71 -8.32
N THR A 208 -24.84 26.73 -8.24
CA THR A 208 -24.46 28.03 -7.64
C THR A 208 -24.14 27.88 -6.15
N CYS A 209 -24.92 27.09 -5.40
CA CYS A 209 -24.61 26.85 -4.00
C CYS A 209 -23.28 26.12 -3.79
N LEU A 210 -23.02 25.07 -4.59
CA LEU A 210 -21.77 24.31 -4.50
C LEU A 210 -20.55 25.19 -4.72
N LYS A 211 -20.60 26.09 -5.71
CA LYS A 211 -19.56 27.10 -5.96
C LYS A 211 -19.38 28.04 -4.75
N GLN A 212 -20.48 28.54 -4.19
CA GLN A 212 -20.46 29.45 -3.03
C GLN A 212 -19.98 28.78 -1.74
N SER A 213 -20.25 27.48 -1.59
CA SER A 213 -19.89 26.68 -0.40
C SER A 213 -18.59 25.89 -0.57
N ALA A 214 -17.90 26.02 -1.72
CA ALA A 214 -16.73 25.22 -2.07
C ALA A 214 -15.68 25.20 -0.96
N ALA A 215 -15.32 26.36 -0.42
CA ALA A 215 -14.35 26.47 0.68
C ALA A 215 -14.79 25.72 1.94
N GLN A 216 -16.06 25.80 2.32
CA GLN A 216 -16.59 25.12 3.50
C GLN A 216 -16.63 23.60 3.29
N LEU A 217 -17.00 23.16 2.09
CA LEU A 217 -17.01 21.75 1.69
C LEU A 217 -15.59 21.18 1.70
N SER A 218 -14.60 21.92 1.17
CA SER A 218 -13.20 21.52 1.16
C SER A 218 -12.63 21.40 2.56
N LEU A 219 -12.85 22.40 3.43
CA LEU A 219 -12.44 22.34 4.82
C LEU A 219 -13.07 21.15 5.56
N ALA A 220 -14.35 20.88 5.33
CA ALA A 220 -15.03 19.72 5.92
C ALA A 220 -14.50 18.39 5.38
N LEU A 221 -14.11 18.33 4.11
CA LEU A 221 -13.52 17.15 3.50
C LEU A 221 -12.12 16.88 4.06
N ASP A 222 -11.28 17.91 4.08
CA ASP A 222 -9.91 17.86 4.62
C ASP A 222 -9.91 17.43 6.08
N ASP A 223 -10.78 18.02 6.92
CA ASP A 223 -10.88 17.66 8.33
C ASP A 223 -11.26 16.18 8.50
N TYR A 224 -12.24 15.70 7.73
CA TYR A 224 -12.64 14.30 7.74
C TYR A 224 -11.48 13.38 7.35
N ILE A 225 -10.81 13.69 6.25
CA ILE A 225 -9.66 12.92 5.75
C ILE A 225 -8.55 12.87 6.80
N GLN A 226 -8.16 14.04 7.30
CA GLN A 226 -7.03 14.18 8.20
C GLN A 226 -7.30 13.42 9.51
N GLN A 227 -8.50 13.58 10.08
CA GLN A 227 -8.87 12.86 11.30
C GLN A 227 -8.83 11.35 11.10
N ASN A 228 -9.38 10.83 10.00
CA ASN A 228 -9.38 9.39 9.74
C ASN A 228 -7.97 8.86 9.43
N LEU A 229 -7.15 9.58 8.67
CA LEU A 229 -5.76 9.17 8.40
C LEU A 229 -4.89 9.19 9.67
N ILE A 230 -5.06 10.18 10.55
CA ILE A 230 -4.39 10.19 11.86
C ILE A 230 -4.77 8.95 12.67
N GLN A 231 -6.04 8.56 12.67
CA GLN A 231 -6.49 7.34 13.36
C GLN A 231 -5.85 6.09 12.76
N VAL A 232 -5.83 5.97 11.42
CA VAL A 232 -5.17 4.87 10.71
C VAL A 232 -3.69 4.80 11.08
N PHE A 233 -2.97 5.92 11.03
CA PHE A 233 -1.54 5.96 11.34
C PHE A 233 -1.24 5.62 12.79
N ASN A 234 -2.06 6.10 13.74
CA ASN A 234 -1.90 5.73 15.14
C ASN A 234 -2.12 4.23 15.33
N ALA A 235 -3.15 3.64 14.73
CA ALA A 235 -3.44 2.20 14.85
C ALA A 235 -2.39 1.33 14.15
N LEU A 236 -1.83 1.78 13.03
CA LEU A 236 -0.68 1.14 12.41
C LEU A 236 0.50 1.10 13.38
N ASP A 237 0.85 2.25 13.94
CA ASP A 237 2.02 2.42 14.82
C ASP A 237 1.88 1.67 16.16
N SER A 238 0.72 1.71 16.81
CA SER A 238 0.53 1.12 18.13
C SER A 238 0.19 -0.38 18.10
N ASP A 239 -0.51 -0.84 17.07
CA ASP A 239 -1.11 -2.18 17.09
C ASP A 239 -0.57 -3.08 15.99
N VAL A 240 -0.57 -2.61 14.74
CA VAL A 240 -0.26 -3.46 13.58
C VAL A 240 1.24 -3.73 13.47
N LEU A 241 2.06 -2.68 13.50
CA LEU A 241 3.49 -2.79 13.25
C LEU A 241 4.25 -3.56 14.33
N PRO A 242 3.97 -3.38 15.64
CA PRO A 242 4.57 -4.21 16.67
C PRO A 242 4.26 -5.70 16.47
N GLN A 243 3.01 -6.04 16.15
CA GLN A 243 2.60 -7.42 15.92
C GLN A 243 3.23 -8.00 14.65
N LEU A 244 3.27 -7.22 13.57
CA LEU A 244 3.90 -7.61 12.31
C LEU A 244 5.39 -7.88 12.49
N LEU A 245 6.08 -7.04 13.26
CA LEU A 245 7.50 -7.22 13.60
C LEU A 245 7.72 -8.47 14.44
N ALA A 246 6.88 -8.70 15.45
CA ALA A 246 6.97 -9.90 16.28
C ALA A 246 6.75 -11.19 15.47
N ASN A 247 5.77 -11.20 14.58
CA ASN A 247 5.48 -12.33 13.71
C ASN A 247 6.62 -12.58 12.71
N THR A 248 7.06 -11.52 12.02
CA THR A 248 8.18 -11.59 11.07
C THR A 248 9.46 -12.07 11.76
N SER A 249 9.77 -11.55 12.95
CA SER A 249 10.93 -11.96 13.75
C SER A 249 10.91 -13.45 14.08
N LYS A 250 9.73 -13.96 14.47
CA LYS A 250 9.54 -15.38 14.74
C LYS A 250 9.77 -16.23 13.48
N ASP A 251 9.16 -15.83 12.36
CA ASP A 251 9.31 -16.55 11.09
C ASP A 251 10.76 -16.55 10.60
N LEU A 252 11.47 -15.42 10.74
CA LEU A 252 12.89 -15.31 10.41
C LEU A 252 13.76 -16.19 11.31
N THR A 253 13.44 -16.27 12.60
CA THR A 253 14.17 -17.14 13.54
C THR A 253 14.09 -18.60 13.09
N ASP A 254 12.90 -19.07 12.69
CA ASP A 254 12.70 -20.43 12.20
C ASP A 254 13.48 -20.68 10.88
N VAL A 255 13.48 -19.70 9.98
CA VAL A 255 14.24 -19.76 8.72
C VAL A 255 15.74 -19.82 8.99
N LEU A 256 16.28 -18.94 9.84
CA LEU A 256 17.71 -18.96 10.18
C LEU A 256 18.11 -20.25 10.90
N ALA A 257 17.26 -20.78 11.78
CA ALA A 257 17.51 -22.06 12.45
C ALA A 257 17.61 -23.22 11.43
N TYR A 258 16.76 -23.21 10.40
CA TYR A 258 16.83 -24.18 9.30
C TYR A 258 18.14 -24.05 8.51
N PHE A 259 18.54 -22.82 8.13
CA PHE A 259 19.80 -22.59 7.43
C PHE A 259 21.01 -22.99 8.27
N ASN A 260 21.05 -22.61 9.55
CA ASN A 260 22.12 -22.99 10.47
C ASN A 260 22.24 -24.51 10.67
N ARG A 261 21.14 -25.26 10.52
CA ARG A 261 21.14 -26.73 10.60
C ARG A 261 21.65 -27.39 9.32
N LEU A 262 21.29 -26.86 8.15
CA LEU A 262 21.63 -27.48 6.87
C LEU A 262 22.99 -27.04 6.33
N PHE A 263 23.30 -25.77 6.48
CA PHE A 263 24.52 -25.16 6.00
C PHE A 263 25.38 -24.85 7.22
N SER A 264 26.17 -25.83 7.64
CA SER A 264 27.24 -25.58 8.59
C SER A 264 28.21 -24.58 7.94
N LEU A 265 28.14 -23.29 8.31
CA LEU A 265 29.01 -22.20 7.81
C LEU A 265 30.47 -22.35 8.34
N GLY A 266 30.96 -23.58 8.46
CA GLY A 266 32.13 -23.97 9.25
C GLY A 266 31.77 -24.28 10.71
N ASP A 267 32.68 -24.93 11.45
CA ASP A 267 32.42 -25.50 12.79
C ASP A 267 31.97 -24.48 13.85
N ASN A 268 32.08 -23.17 13.57
CA ASN A 268 31.83 -22.11 14.54
C ASN A 268 31.14 -20.88 13.95
N GLN A 269 30.38 -20.93 12.84
CA GLN A 269 29.62 -19.77 12.37
C GLN A 269 28.13 -20.06 12.34
N GLN A 270 27.32 -19.09 12.77
CA GLN A 270 25.87 -19.15 12.69
C GLN A 270 25.30 -17.79 12.31
N LEU A 271 24.20 -17.82 11.57
CA LEU A 271 23.35 -16.66 11.32
C LEU A 271 22.57 -16.35 12.59
N GLU A 272 22.59 -15.09 13.01
CA GLU A 272 21.90 -14.59 14.19
C GLU A 272 21.02 -13.41 13.80
N LEU A 273 19.77 -13.46 14.29
CA LEU A 273 18.79 -12.40 14.12
C LEU A 273 18.84 -11.49 15.35
N GLU A 274 19.05 -10.20 15.12
CA GLU A 274 18.86 -9.15 16.10
C GLU A 274 17.62 -8.33 15.69
N VAL A 275 16.67 -8.19 16.62
CA VAL A 275 15.45 -7.40 16.39
C VAL A 275 15.33 -6.30 17.43
N THR A 276 15.29 -5.06 16.96
CA THR A 276 14.99 -3.90 17.81
C THR A 276 13.48 -3.76 17.94
N PRO A 277 12.89 -3.72 19.15
CA PRO A 277 11.45 -3.53 19.32
C PRO A 277 10.94 -2.25 18.64
N TRP A 278 9.74 -2.29 18.08
CA TRP A 278 9.12 -1.13 17.43
C TRP A 278 9.05 0.10 18.36
N THR A 279 8.73 -0.11 19.63
CA THR A 279 8.55 0.95 20.65
C THR A 279 9.83 1.69 21.04
N GLN A 280 11.02 1.25 20.59
CA GLN A 280 12.30 1.91 20.89
C GLN A 280 12.67 2.97 19.85
N GLN A 281 11.78 3.30 18.91
CA GLN A 281 12.05 4.31 17.89
C GLN A 281 12.03 5.73 18.48
N THR A 282 13.13 6.47 18.31
CA THR A 282 13.26 7.88 18.73
C THR A 282 12.44 8.84 17.86
N ASP A 283 12.17 8.47 16.59
CA ASP A 283 11.30 9.21 15.69
C ASP A 283 9.97 8.45 15.54
N SER A 284 8.86 8.99 16.05
CA SER A 284 7.54 8.38 15.82
C SER A 284 7.28 8.24 14.33
N LEU A 285 6.82 7.08 13.86
CA LEU A 285 6.41 6.88 12.46
C LEU A 285 5.47 8.01 11.98
N LYS A 286 4.61 8.48 12.88
CA LYS A 286 3.73 9.62 12.69
C LYS A 286 4.44 10.86 12.14
N SER A 287 5.60 11.24 12.65
CA SER A 287 6.32 12.43 12.16
C SER A 287 6.84 12.28 10.72
N LYS A 288 6.97 11.04 10.23
CA LYS A 288 7.35 10.73 8.84
C LYS A 288 6.15 10.60 7.92
N LEU A 289 4.99 10.20 8.46
CA LEU A 289 3.75 10.04 7.70
C LEU A 289 2.93 11.34 7.61
N LEU A 290 2.96 12.20 8.63
CA LEU A 290 2.23 13.47 8.59
C LEU A 290 2.60 14.37 7.39
N PRO A 291 3.87 14.50 6.98
CA PRO A 291 4.22 15.27 5.78
C PRO A 291 3.65 14.70 4.47
N LEU A 292 3.20 13.44 4.45
CA LEU A 292 2.48 12.87 3.30
C LEU A 292 1.06 13.44 3.19
N LEU A 293 0.47 13.85 4.32
CA LEU A 293 -0.80 14.57 4.35
C LEU A 293 -0.61 15.95 3.74
N ASP A 294 0.37 16.73 4.20
CA ASP A 294 0.56 18.12 3.73
C ASP A 294 0.82 18.24 2.22
N LYS A 295 1.34 17.17 1.60
CA LYS A 295 1.59 17.08 0.15
C LYS A 295 0.37 16.62 -0.66
N SER A 296 -0.59 15.97 -0.01
CA SER A 296 -1.77 15.39 -0.65
C SER A 296 -3.06 16.13 -0.29
N THR A 297 -3.07 16.86 0.82
CA THR A 297 -4.15 17.80 1.16
C THR A 297 -4.01 19.05 0.32
N LEU A 298 -5.15 19.70 0.09
CA LEU A 298 -5.47 20.79 -0.84
C LEU A 298 -4.65 22.09 -0.69
N ASN A 299 -3.33 22.02 -0.45
CA ASN A 299 -2.41 23.17 -0.54
C ASN A 299 -2.26 23.71 -1.97
N ASP A 300 -2.90 23.05 -2.94
CA ASP A 300 -3.10 23.63 -4.26
C ASP A 300 -4.05 24.82 -4.16
N ASP A 301 -3.65 25.95 -4.74
CA ASP A 301 -4.44 27.18 -4.90
C ASP A 301 -5.82 26.95 -5.58
N HIS A 302 -6.10 25.72 -6.00
CA HIS A 302 -7.32 25.23 -6.66
C HIS A 302 -8.39 24.68 -5.71
N LEU A 303 -8.24 24.79 -4.39
CA LEU A 303 -9.21 24.31 -3.39
C LEU A 303 -10.63 24.89 -3.61
N PHE A 304 -10.72 26.11 -4.15
CA PHE A 304 -11.98 26.77 -4.54
C PHE A 304 -12.53 26.29 -5.89
N ASP A 305 -11.65 25.92 -6.81
CA ASP A 305 -12.00 25.47 -8.16
C ASP A 305 -12.47 24.01 -8.14
N PHE A 306 -11.92 23.19 -7.23
CA PHE A 306 -12.21 21.76 -7.09
C PHE A 306 -13.71 21.44 -7.14
N PHE A 307 -14.50 21.94 -6.18
CA PHE A 307 -15.93 21.65 -6.15
C PHE A 307 -16.70 22.33 -7.29
N SER A 308 -16.18 23.43 -7.82
CA SER A 308 -16.76 24.14 -8.96
C SER A 308 -16.63 23.30 -10.24
N ASP A 309 -15.48 22.66 -10.43
CA ASP A 309 -15.18 21.79 -11.57
C ASP A 309 -15.97 20.48 -11.49
N TYR A 310 -16.01 19.85 -10.31
CA TYR A 310 -16.81 18.64 -10.11
C TYR A 310 -18.31 18.88 -10.22
N ALA A 311 -18.80 20.08 -9.83
CA ALA A 311 -20.18 20.48 -10.11
C ALA A 311 -20.46 20.55 -11.62
N CYS A 312 -19.52 21.05 -12.43
CA CYS A 312 -19.64 21.07 -13.88
C CYS A 312 -19.69 19.65 -14.47
N LEU A 313 -18.74 18.79 -14.07
CA LEU A 313 -18.63 17.41 -14.56
C LEU A 313 -19.85 16.56 -14.20
N SER A 314 -20.51 16.88 -13.07
CA SER A 314 -21.71 16.17 -12.62
C SER A 314 -22.96 16.46 -13.46
N ARG A 315 -22.89 17.40 -14.41
CA ARG A 315 -24.01 17.72 -15.33
C ARG A 315 -24.28 16.62 -16.37
N ALA A 316 -23.22 15.94 -16.84
CA ALA A 316 -23.19 15.25 -18.14
C ALA A 316 -24.15 14.07 -18.34
#